data_AF-A0A940LW48-F1
#
_entry.id   AF-A0A940LW48-F1
#
_cell.length_a   1.000
_cell.length_b   1.000
_cell.length_c   1.000
_cell.angle_alpha   90.00
_cell.angle_beta   90.00
_cell.angle_gamma   90.00
#
_symmetry.space_group_name_H-M   'P 1'
#
loop_
_entity.id
_entity.type
_entity.pdbx_description
1 polymer ?
#
loop_
_entity_poly.entity_id
_entity_poly.type
_entity_poly.pdbx_seq_one_letter_code
_entity_poly.pdbx_strand_id
1 'polypeptide(L)' 'MDDLPTHYQGSRGATEIATMPHSYLLNAHDKLVRDGDPARRPEILAMARQITRNNEAYAEAEAAKAQMEQGA' A
#
# COMPACT_ATOMS: atom_id res chain seq x y z
N MET A 1 14.91 10.92 7.95
CA MET A 1 13.63 10.32 7.47
C MET A 1 13.46 10.84 6.07
N ASP A 2 13.95 10.10 5.08
CA ASP A 2 13.80 10.48 3.68
C ASP A 2 12.30 10.63 3.37
N ASP A 3 11.94 11.77 2.79
CA ASP A 3 10.56 12.09 2.42
C ASP A 3 10.17 11.16 1.26
N LEU A 4 9.48 10.06 1.59
CA LEU A 4 9.01 9.10 0.59
C LEU A 4 7.95 9.77 -0.28
N PRO A 5 7.93 9.49 -1.59
CA PRO A 5 6.96 10.09 -2.49
C PRO A 5 5.53 9.78 -2.03
N THR A 6 4.68 10.79 -2.09
CA THR A 6 3.24 10.64 -1.78
C THR A 6 2.43 10.16 -2.98
N HIS A 7 3.03 10.19 -4.18
CA HIS A 7 2.37 9.85 -5.44
C HIS A 7 3.17 8.81 -6.23
N TYR A 8 2.43 7.88 -6.83
CA TYR A 8 2.89 6.93 -7.82
C TYR A 8 2.72 7.50 -9.22
N GLN A 9 3.79 7.47 -10.03
CA GLN A 9 3.69 7.80 -11.45
C GLN A 9 3.24 6.57 -12.25
N GLY A 10 1.93 6.50 -12.50
CA GLY A 10 1.30 5.47 -13.31
C GLY A 10 1.10 5.91 -14.77
N SER A 11 0.70 4.97 -15.63
CA SER A 11 0.42 5.25 -17.04
C SER A 11 -0.78 6.16 -17.28
N ARG A 12 -1.64 6.36 -16.28
CA ARG A 12 -2.81 7.26 -16.31
C ARG A 12 -2.56 8.58 -15.59
N GLY A 13 -1.32 8.85 -15.16
CA GLY A 13 -0.94 10.02 -14.39
C GLY A 13 -0.59 9.70 -12.94
N ALA A 14 -0.26 10.76 -12.20
CA ALA A 14 0.08 10.68 -10.79
C ALA A 14 -1.12 10.22 -9.97
N THR A 15 -0.92 9.20 -9.13
CA THR A 15 -1.94 8.68 -8.21
C THR A 15 -1.41 8.76 -6.79
N GLU A 16 -2.18 9.31 -5.87
CA GLU A 16 -1.79 9.39 -4.46
C GLU A 16 -1.74 7.99 -3.82
N ILE A 17 -0.60 7.63 -3.24
CA ILE A 17 -0.36 6.29 -2.69
C ILE A 17 -1.25 5.99 -1.49
N ALA A 18 -1.52 7.00 -0.65
CA ALA A 18 -2.30 6.84 0.57
C ALA A 18 -3.76 6.46 0.31
N THR A 19 -4.33 6.89 -0.82
CA THR A 19 -5.74 6.67 -1.19
C THR A 19 -5.91 5.59 -2.26
N MET A 20 -4.82 5.01 -2.77
CA MET A 20 -4.89 3.91 -3.73
C MET A 20 -5.64 2.70 -3.15
N PRO A 21 -6.59 2.12 -3.91
CA PRO A 21 -7.19 0.84 -3.54
C PRO A 21 -6.10 -0.22 -3.33
N HIS A 22 -6.20 -1.01 -2.26
CA HIS A 22 -5.15 -1.94 -1.85
C HIS A 22 -4.76 -2.93 -2.96
N SER A 23 -5.73 -3.45 -3.72
CA SER A 23 -5.46 -4.33 -4.86
C SER A 23 -4.66 -3.65 -5.97
N TYR A 24 -4.94 -2.37 -6.24
CA TYR A 24 -4.20 -1.59 -7.22
C TYR A 24 -2.79 -1.26 -6.71
N LEU A 25 -2.64 -0.95 -5.42
CA LEU A 25 -1.37 -0.71 -4.76
C LEU A 25 -0.43 -1.93 -4.84
N LEU A 26 -0.95 -3.13 -4.58
CA LEU A 26 -0.19 -4.39 -4.71
C LEU A 26 0.29 -4.61 -6.15
N ASN A 27 -0.61 -4.45 -7.13
CA ASN A 27 -0.26 -4.65 -8.54
C ASN A 27 0.79 -3.63 -9.03
N ALA A 28 0.66 -2.38 -8.61
CA ALA A 28 1.61 -1.33 -8.97
C ALA A 28 2.98 -1.55 -8.32
N HIS A 29 3.01 -1.96 -7.04
CA HIS A 29 4.23 -2.32 -6.34
C HIS A 29 4.93 -3.52 -6.99
N ASP A 30 4.19 -4.60 -7.28
CA ASP A 30 4.75 -5.79 -7.94
C ASP A 30 5.35 -5.46 -9.31
N LYS A 31 4.64 -4.66 -10.12
CA LYS A 31 5.17 -4.18 -11.40
C LYS A 31 6.47 -3.42 -11.22
N LEU A 32 6.53 -2.51 -10.26
CA LEU A 32 7.72 -1.71 -9.98
C LEU A 32 8.93 -2.53 -9.57
N VAL A 33 8.70 -3.51 -8.69
CA VAL A 33 9.75 -4.44 -8.25
C VAL A 33 10.26 -5.27 -9.42
N ARG A 34 9.37 -5.72 -10.33
CA ARG A 34 9.75 -6.46 -11.54
C ARG A 34 10.52 -5.62 -12.55
N ASP A 35 10.14 -4.36 -12.74
CA ASP A 35 10.82 -3.44 -13.65
C ASP A 35 12.26 -3.16 -13.17
N GLY A 36 12.50 -3.17 -11.86
CA GLY A 36 13.83 -3.13 -11.26
C GLY A 36 14.56 -1.78 -11.39
N ASP A 37 13.85 -0.72 -11.78
CA ASP A 37 14.41 0.62 -11.96
C ASP A 37 14.84 1.23 -10.60
N PRO A 38 16.15 1.48 -10.38
CA PRO A 38 16.64 2.09 -9.14
C PRO A 38 16.07 3.49 -8.87
N ALA A 39 15.70 4.24 -9.91
CA ALA A 39 15.12 5.57 -9.76
C ALA A 39 13.73 5.52 -9.10
N ARG A 40 13.03 4.39 -9.21
CA ARG A 40 11.69 4.17 -8.63
C ARG A 40 11.73 3.49 -7.26
N ARG A 41 12.92 3.25 -6.70
CA ARG A 41 13.09 2.66 -5.37
C ARG A 41 12.38 3.44 -4.26
N PRO A 42 12.34 4.79 -4.25
CA PRO A 42 11.53 5.53 -3.28
C PRO A 42 10.03 5.25 -3.40
N GLU A 43 9.50 5.10 -4.63
CA GLU A 43 8.08 4.76 -4.84
C GLU A 43 7.77 3.35 -4.35
N ILE A 44 8.65 2.38 -4.60
CA ILE A 44 8.53 1.02 -4.08
C ILE A 44 8.45 1.03 -2.55
N LEU A 45 9.34 1.77 -1.88
CA LEU A 45 9.34 1.90 -0.43
C LEU A 45 8.06 2.57 0.10
N ALA A 46 7.58 3.62 -0.56
CA ALA A 46 6.35 4.31 -0.21
C ALA A 46 5.14 3.37 -0.29
N MET A 47 5.03 2.61 -1.39
CA MET A 47 3.97 1.62 -1.58
C MET A 47 4.05 0.49 -0.57
N ALA A 48 5.24 -0.07 -0.32
CA ALA A 48 5.44 -1.14 0.66
C ALA A 48 5.00 -0.73 2.08
N ARG A 49 5.31 0.52 2.47
CA ARG A 49 4.85 1.09 3.74
C ARG A 49 3.33 1.20 3.80
N GLN A 50 2.69 1.65 2.72
CA GLN A 50 1.23 1.76 2.69
C GLN A 50 0.54 0.39 2.65
N ILE A 51 1.11 -0.60 1.96
CA ILE A 51 0.63 -2.00 1.98
C ILE A 51 0.64 -2.53 3.41
N THR A 52 1.73 -2.32 4.14
CA THR A 52 1.87 -2.76 5.54
C THR A 52 0.77 -2.16 6.42
N ARG A 53 0.55 -0.84 6.32
CA ARG A 53 -0.54 -0.16 7.06
C ARG A 53 -1.93 -0.71 6.73
N ASN A 54 -2.22 -0.95 5.45
CA ASN A 54 -3.51 -1.50 5.05
C ASN A 54 -3.73 -2.91 5.61
N ASN A 55 -2.67 -3.73 5.67
CA ASN A 55 -2.73 -5.07 6.24
C ASN A 55 -2.96 -5.03 7.76
N GLU A 56 -2.27 -4.14 8.47
CA GLU A 56 -2.48 -3.91 9.91
C GLU A 56 -3.93 -3.48 10.18
N ALA A 57 -4.44 -2.50 9.43
CA ALA A 57 -5.84 -2.05 9.57
C ALA A 57 -6.86 -3.16 9.29
N TYR A 58 -6.59 -4.04 8.32
CA TYR A 58 -7.45 -5.19 8.04
C TYR A 58 -7.41 -6.23 9.17
N ALA A 59 -6.22 -6.53 9.70
CA ALA A 59 -6.06 -7.46 10.82
C ALA A 59 -6.77 -6.95 12.09
N GLU A 60 -6.68 -5.65 12.37
CA GLU A 60 -7.40 -5.01 13.48
C GLU A 60 -8.93 -5.09 13.30
N ALA A 61 -9.41 -4.82 12.08
CA ALA A 61 -10.85 -4.91 11.77
C ALA A 61 -11.39 -6.34 11.92
N GLU A 62 -10.64 -7.34 11.46
CA GLU A 62 -11.03 -8.75 11.62
C GLU A 62 -10.99 -9.20 13.08
N ALA A 63 -9.99 -8.77 13.86
CA ALA A 63 -9.94 -9.03 15.29
C ALA A 63 -11.12 -8.40 16.05
N ALA A 64 -11.52 -7.17 15.67
CA ALA A 64 -12.67 -6.49 16.26
C ALA A 64 -14.00 -7.22 15.95
N LYS A 65 -14.19 -7.70 14.72
CA LYS A 65 -15.37 -8.52 14.35
C LYS A 65 -15.43 -9.81 15.15
N ALA A 66 -14.31 -10.53 15.27
CA ALA A 66 -14.26 -11.78 16.03
C ALA A 66 -14.62 -11.60 17.51
N GLN A 67 -14.27 -10.46 18.13
CA GLN A 67 -14.66 -10.15 19.51
C GLN A 67 -16.15 -9.84 19.64
N MET A 68 -16.76 -9.18 18.65
CA MET A 68 -18.21 -8.90 18.65
C MET A 68 -19.05 -10.17 18.47
N GLU A 69 -18.60 -11.12 17.64
CA GLU A 69 -19.32 -12.37 17.39
C GLU A 69 -19.22 -13.38 18.55
N GLN A 70 -18.18 -13.31 19.39
CA GLN A 70 -18.04 -14.17 20.57
C GLN A 70 -18.77 -13.65 21.82
N GLY A 71 -19.25 -12.40 21.79
CA GLY A 71 -19.95 -11.74 22.89
C GLY A 71 -21.46 -11.62 22.73
N ALA A 72 -22.04 -12.20 21.67
CA ALA A 72 -23.48 -12.22 21.36
C ALA A 72 -24.11 -13.58 21.70
#